data_AF-A0A7J3WWH2-F1
#
_entry.id   AF-A0A7J3WWH2-F1
#
_cell.length_a   1.000
_cell.length_b   1.000
_cell.length_c   1.000
_cell.angle_alpha   90.00
_cell.angle_beta   90.00
_cell.angle_gamma   90.00
#
_symmetry.space_group_name_H-M   'P 1'
#
loop_
_entity.id
_entity.type
_entity.pdbx_description
1 polymer ?
#
loop_
_entity_poly.entity_id
_entity_poly.type
_entity_poly.pdbx_seq_one_letter_code
_entity_poly.pdbx_strand_id
1 'polypeptide(L)'
;VNPEDLPEIDFIVVGSVAVGRDGSRIGKGEGYGEIEYAILREYNRVREDVIVATNIHDLQLFDFVPQDPYDVPVDVIATPTKLLRIPFNKPKPKGIIWELLSSEKLEEIPLLKRLREKREV
;
A
#
# COMPACT_ATOMS: atom_id res chain seq x y z
N VAL A 1 14.12 12.22 -0.93
CA VAL A 1 14.40 11.82 0.48
C VAL A 1 14.78 10.35 0.44
N ASN A 2 15.86 9.92 1.10
CA ASN A 2 16.15 8.48 1.17
C ASN A 2 15.24 7.84 2.22
N PRO A 3 14.71 6.62 2.00
CA PRO A 3 13.89 5.93 3.00
C PRO A 3 14.59 5.73 4.35
N GLU A 4 15.92 5.64 4.36
CA GLU A 4 16.74 5.53 5.57
C GLU A 4 16.66 6.78 6.47
N ASP A 5 16.33 7.94 5.92
CA ASP A 5 16.26 9.20 6.66
C ASP A 5 14.85 9.51 7.18
N LEU A 6 13.84 8.69 6.82
CA LEU A 6 12.46 8.92 7.23
C LEU A 6 12.25 8.53 8.70
N PRO A 7 11.43 9.28 9.45
CA PRO A 7 10.92 8.81 10.73
C PRO A 7 10.05 7.57 10.51
N GLU A 8 9.71 6.91 11.61
CA GLU A 8 8.68 5.88 11.59
C GLU A 8 7.32 6.47 11.16
N ILE A 9 6.63 5.76 10.29
CA ILE A 9 5.32 6.13 9.74
C ILE A 9 4.27 5.31 10.47
N ASP A 10 3.42 6.00 11.23
CA ASP A 10 2.33 5.42 12.01
C ASP A 10 0.96 5.53 11.33
N PHE A 11 0.84 6.35 10.29
CA PHE A 11 -0.38 6.59 9.53
C PHE A 11 -0.10 6.87 8.05
N ILE A 12 -0.85 6.24 7.16
CA ILE A 12 -0.72 6.40 5.71
C ILE A 12 -2.07 6.82 5.13
N VAL A 13 -2.08 7.85 4.26
CA VAL A 13 -3.23 8.18 3.43
C VAL A 13 -2.94 7.78 1.99
N VAL A 14 -3.73 6.85 1.46
CA VAL A 14 -3.59 6.37 0.08
C VAL A 14 -4.73 6.85 -0.81
N GLY A 15 -4.39 7.16 -2.06
CA GLY A 15 -5.37 7.39 -3.12
C GLY A 15 -6.01 6.08 -3.56
N SER A 16 -7.30 6.16 -3.91
CA SER A 16 -8.09 4.99 -4.34
C SER A 16 -9.02 5.36 -5.50
N VAL A 17 -9.18 4.44 -6.45
CA VAL A 17 -10.20 4.52 -7.51
C VAL A 17 -11.51 3.90 -7.02
N ALA A 18 -11.44 2.77 -6.32
CA ALA A 18 -12.59 2.09 -5.73
C ALA A 18 -12.17 1.40 -4.42
N VAL A 19 -13.10 1.29 -3.47
CA VAL A 19 -12.86 0.69 -2.14
C VAL A 19 -14.06 -0.16 -1.76
N GLY A 20 -13.81 -1.36 -1.26
CA GLY A 20 -14.82 -2.23 -0.65
C GLY A 20 -15.08 -1.90 0.81
N ARG A 21 -16.30 -2.16 1.29
CA ARG A 21 -16.68 -2.03 2.71
C ARG A 21 -15.92 -2.99 3.63
N ASP A 22 -15.22 -3.96 3.06
CA ASP A 22 -14.31 -4.90 3.71
C ASP A 22 -12.84 -4.42 3.74
N GLY A 23 -12.57 -3.18 3.33
CA GLY A 23 -11.22 -2.61 3.26
C GLY A 23 -10.41 -3.01 2.01
N SER A 24 -10.99 -3.77 1.07
CA SER A 24 -10.37 -3.99 -0.24
C SER A 24 -10.23 -2.67 -0.99
N ARG A 25 -9.15 -2.49 -1.76
CA ARG A 25 -8.85 -1.23 -2.44
C ARG A 25 -8.31 -1.49 -3.84
N ILE A 26 -8.77 -0.69 -4.80
CA ILE A 26 -8.19 -0.56 -6.13
C ILE A 26 -7.51 0.80 -6.24
N GLY A 27 -6.21 0.79 -6.51
CA GLY A 27 -5.42 1.99 -6.84
C GLY A 27 -5.60 2.43 -8.30
N LYS A 28 -4.69 3.27 -8.79
CA LYS A 28 -4.72 3.74 -10.19
C LYS A 28 -4.36 2.63 -11.21
N GLY A 29 -3.71 1.55 -10.76
CA GLY A 29 -3.34 0.39 -11.58
C GLY A 29 -1.84 0.29 -11.91
N GLU A 30 -1.06 1.33 -11.65
CA GLU A 30 0.38 1.36 -11.98
C GLU A 30 1.29 0.69 -10.94
N GLY A 31 0.73 0.26 -9.79
CA GLY A 31 1.46 -0.41 -8.72
C GLY A 31 2.42 0.46 -7.90
N TYR A 32 2.59 1.76 -8.22
CA TYR A 32 3.57 2.61 -7.53
C TYR A 32 3.28 2.76 -6.03
N GLY A 33 2.01 2.92 -5.62
CA GLY A 33 1.66 3.08 -4.20
C GLY A 33 1.95 1.82 -3.40
N GLU A 34 1.72 0.65 -4.01
CA GLU A 34 2.00 -0.65 -3.42
C GLU A 34 3.52 -0.87 -3.32
N ILE A 35 4.28 -0.48 -4.34
CA ILE A 35 5.75 -0.52 -4.34
C ILE A 35 6.33 0.44 -3.28
N GLU A 36 5.82 1.66 -3.16
CA GLU A 36 6.27 2.62 -2.15
C GLU A 36 6.05 2.08 -0.73
N TYR A 37 4.85 1.55 -0.46
CA TYR A 37 4.55 0.88 0.81
C TYR A 37 5.52 -0.27 1.08
N ALA A 38 5.74 -1.14 0.09
CA ALA A 38 6.64 -2.28 0.19
C ALA A 38 8.09 -1.86 0.44
N ILE A 39 8.60 -0.82 -0.22
CA ILE A 39 9.92 -0.25 0.04
C ILE A 39 10.01 0.23 1.49
N LEU A 40 9.01 0.97 1.99
CA LEU A 40 9.02 1.47 3.36
C LEU A 40 8.99 0.34 4.40
N ARG A 41 8.36 -0.79 4.07
CA ARG A 41 8.43 -2.03 4.86
C ARG A 41 9.85 -2.61 4.92
N GLU A 42 10.54 -2.71 3.78
CA GLU A 42 11.94 -3.18 3.73
C GLU A 42 12.90 -2.30 4.56
N TYR A 43 12.63 -0.99 4.62
CA TYR A 43 13.41 -0.05 5.44
C TYR A 43 12.95 0.04 6.90
N ASN A 44 12.02 -0.82 7.36
CA ASN A 44 11.45 -0.80 8.70
C ASN A 44 10.84 0.56 9.09
N ARG A 45 10.37 1.33 8.11
CA ARG A 45 9.71 2.63 8.33
C ARG A 45 8.21 2.50 8.57
N VAL A 46 7.63 1.36 8.21
CA VAL A 46 6.20 1.08 8.36
C VAL A 46 6.02 -0.23 9.12
N ARG A 47 5.20 -0.23 10.17
CA ARG A 47 4.85 -1.44 10.94
C ARG A 47 3.69 -2.21 10.32
N GLU A 48 3.50 -3.46 10.73
CA GLU A 48 2.47 -4.33 10.14
C GLU A 48 1.05 -3.88 10.52
N ASP A 49 0.95 -3.23 11.68
CA ASP A 49 -0.26 -2.65 12.24
C ASP A 49 -0.46 -1.17 11.87
N VAL A 50 0.32 -0.63 10.91
CA VAL A 50 0.15 0.76 10.46
C VAL A 50 -1.30 0.99 10.03
N ILE A 51 -1.84 2.15 10.38
CA ILE A 51 -3.19 2.54 9.95
C ILE A 51 -3.12 3.14 8.55
N VAL A 52 -3.88 2.55 7.62
CA VAL A 52 -4.01 3.03 6.25
C VAL A 52 -5.42 3.59 6.06
N ALA A 53 -5.48 4.85 5.67
CA ALA A 53 -6.72 5.56 5.42
C ALA A 53 -6.84 5.97 3.95
N THR A 54 -8.07 6.20 3.51
CA THR A 54 -8.35 6.78 2.20
C THR A 54 -9.55 7.72 2.28
N ASN A 55 -9.56 8.71 1.40
CA ASN A 55 -10.72 9.57 1.16
C ASN A 55 -11.23 9.33 -0.25
N ILE A 56 -12.52 9.02 -0.36
CA ILE A 56 -13.19 8.73 -1.63
C ILE A 56 -14.59 9.35 -1.65
N HIS A 57 -15.16 9.54 -2.84
CA HIS A 57 -16.57 9.90 -2.95
C HIS A 57 -17.46 8.68 -2.62
N ASP A 58 -18.70 8.89 -2.17
CA ASP A 58 -19.64 7.81 -1.84
C ASP A 58 -19.89 6.83 -3.02
N LEU A 59 -19.72 7.30 -4.25
CA LEU A 59 -19.85 6.50 -5.49
C LEU A 59 -18.69 5.51 -5.71
N GLN A 60 -17.56 5.71 -5.04
CA GLN A 60 -16.39 4.84 -5.15
C GLN A 60 -16.40 3.71 -4.10
N LEU A 61 -17.45 3.64 -3.28
CA LEU A 61 -17.59 2.69 -2.17
C LEU A 61 -18.49 1.50 -2.55
N PHE A 62 -17.90 0.32 -2.69
CA PHE A 62 -18.54 -0.93 -3.10
C PHE A 62 -18.64 -1.92 -1.93
N ASP A 63 -19.31 -3.06 -2.13
CA ASP A 63 -19.36 -4.10 -1.08
C ASP A 63 -17.99 -4.78 -0.93
N PHE A 64 -17.38 -5.15 -2.06
CA PHE A 64 -16.00 -5.63 -2.16
C PHE A 64 -15.42 -5.22 -3.53
N VAL A 65 -14.11 -5.19 -3.65
CA VAL A 65 -13.40 -5.07 -4.93
C VAL A 65 -12.35 -6.18 -5.08
N PRO A 66 -11.99 -6.58 -6.31
CA PRO A 66 -10.87 -7.50 -6.55
C PRO A 66 -9.59 -7.02 -5.86
N GLN A 67 -8.75 -7.97 -5.43
CA GLN A 67 -7.47 -7.69 -4.80
C GLN A 67 -6.38 -8.62 -5.32
N ASP A 68 -5.19 -8.06 -5.48
CA ASP A 68 -3.95 -8.79 -5.69
C ASP A 68 -3.18 -8.96 -4.37
N PRO A 69 -2.25 -9.92 -4.29
CA PRO A 69 -1.47 -10.17 -3.06
C PRO A 69 -0.63 -8.99 -2.57
N TYR A 70 -0.28 -8.06 -3.47
CA TYR A 70 0.49 -6.85 -3.16
C TYR A 70 -0.39 -5.65 -2.77
N ASP A 71 -1.72 -5.74 -2.90
CA ASP A 71 -2.59 -4.62 -2.61
C ASP A 71 -2.60 -4.30 -1.12
N VAL A 72 -2.37 -3.02 -0.81
CA VAL A 72 -2.46 -2.51 0.57
C VAL A 72 -3.95 -2.25 0.91
N PRO A 73 -4.56 -3.02 1.83
CA PRO A 73 -5.92 -2.79 2.28
C PRO A 73 -6.00 -1.52 3.14
N VAL A 74 -7.22 -0.97 3.26
CA VAL A 74 -7.48 0.23 4.07
C VAL A 74 -8.23 -0.11 5.36
N ASP A 75 -7.85 0.57 6.43
CA ASP A 75 -8.46 0.46 7.76
C ASP A 75 -9.50 1.56 8.00
N VAL A 76 -9.37 2.71 7.33
CA VAL A 76 -10.27 3.87 7.48
C VAL A 76 -10.69 4.39 6.11
N ILE A 77 -12.01 4.56 5.93
CA ILE A 77 -12.58 5.10 4.70
C ILE A 77 -13.38 6.34 5.07
N ALA A 78 -12.93 7.50 4.59
CA ALA A 78 -13.66 8.76 4.71
C ALA A 78 -14.40 9.04 3.39
N THR A 79 -15.71 9.28 3.49
CA THR A 79 -16.52 9.85 2.41
C THR A 79 -17.10 11.18 2.85
N PRO A 80 -17.64 12.01 1.93
CA PRO A 80 -18.34 13.23 2.32
C PRO A 80 -19.48 13.02 3.34
N THR A 81 -20.06 11.81 3.39
CA THR A 81 -21.22 11.53 4.27
C THR A 81 -20.91 10.64 5.46
N LYS A 82 -19.80 9.87 5.44
CA LYS A 82 -19.52 8.83 6.43
C LYS A 82 -18.04 8.67 6.71
N LEU A 83 -17.73 8.23 7.92
CA LEU A 83 -16.41 7.70 8.28
C LEU A 83 -16.58 6.24 8.69
N LEU A 84 -15.96 5.33 7.95
CA LEU A 84 -16.00 3.90 8.21
C LEU A 84 -14.64 3.47 8.78
N ARG A 85 -14.67 2.67 9.84
CA ARG A 85 -13.50 2.00 10.39
C ARG A 85 -13.66 0.51 10.14
N ILE A 86 -12.74 -0.07 9.39
CA ILE A 86 -12.74 -1.49 9.08
C ILE A 86 -12.04 -2.22 10.23
N PRO A 87 -12.67 -3.25 10.84
CA PRO A 87 -11.99 -4.09 11.80
C PRO A 87 -10.74 -4.70 11.16
N PHE A 88 -9.62 -4.72 11.89
CA PHE A 88 -8.38 -5.31 11.39
C PHE A 88 -8.60 -6.81 11.10
N ASN A 89 -8.77 -7.14 9.82
CA ASN A 89 -9.11 -8.50 9.38
C ASN A 89 -8.32 -8.97 8.15
N LYS A 90 -7.54 -8.08 7.52
CA LYS A 90 -6.73 -8.40 6.35
C LYS A 90 -5.25 -8.10 6.61
N PRO A 91 -4.35 -9.07 6.39
CA PRO A 91 -2.93 -8.82 6.51
C PRO A 91 -2.49 -7.84 5.43
N LYS A 92 -1.62 -6.90 5.80
CA LYS A 92 -0.97 -6.01 4.85
C LYS A 92 0.26 -6.70 4.24
N PRO A 93 0.68 -6.32 3.01
CA PRO A 93 1.91 -6.86 2.43
C PRO A 93 3.11 -6.71 3.37
N LYS A 94 3.93 -7.75 3.50
CA LYS A 94 5.05 -7.73 4.45
C LYS A 94 6.25 -6.91 3.96
N GLY A 95 6.36 -6.73 2.64
CA GLY A 95 7.49 -6.13 1.95
C GLY A 95 7.32 -6.32 0.45
N ILE A 96 8.42 -6.31 -0.29
CA ILE A 96 8.40 -6.45 -1.74
C ILE A 96 8.15 -7.92 -2.13
N ILE A 97 7.18 -8.16 -3.01
CA ILE A 97 6.94 -9.46 -3.64
C ILE A 97 7.72 -9.50 -4.95
N TRP A 98 8.98 -9.92 -4.87
CA TRP A 98 9.95 -9.83 -5.96
C TRP A 98 9.55 -10.61 -7.20
N GLU A 99 8.80 -11.70 -7.04
CA GLU A 99 8.32 -12.56 -8.12
C GLU A 99 7.23 -11.89 -8.96
N LEU A 100 6.58 -10.85 -8.43
CA LEU A 100 5.51 -10.10 -9.09
C LEU A 100 5.98 -8.74 -9.64
N LEU A 101 7.25 -8.37 -9.44
CA LEU A 101 7.82 -7.15 -10.01
C LEU A 101 8.17 -7.35 -11.48
N SER A 102 7.72 -6.41 -12.33
CA SER A 102 8.17 -6.36 -13.72
C SER A 102 9.61 -5.86 -13.83
N SER A 103 10.32 -6.30 -14.88
CA SER A 103 11.66 -5.79 -15.21
C SER A 103 11.66 -4.28 -15.43
N GLU A 104 10.59 -3.73 -16.02
CA GLU A 104 10.41 -2.29 -16.23
C GLU A 104 10.43 -1.53 -14.91
N LYS A 105 9.63 -1.94 -13.89
CA LYS A 105 9.63 -1.25 -12.58
C LYS A 105 10.99 -1.36 -11.88
N LEU A 106 11.66 -2.50 -12.00
CA LEU A 106 13.02 -2.68 -11.48
C LEU A 106 14.00 -1.71 -12.14
N GLU A 107 13.88 -1.48 -13.45
CA GLU A 107 14.72 -0.55 -14.20
C GLU A 107 14.44 0.91 -13.84
N GLU A 108 13.15 1.27 -13.75
CA GLU A 108 12.66 2.62 -13.47
C GLU A 108 12.91 3.11 -12.05
N ILE A 109 12.92 2.21 -11.06
CA ILE A 109 12.97 2.57 -9.64
C ILE A 109 14.34 2.17 -9.05
N PRO A 110 15.31 3.10 -8.93
CA PRO A 110 16.67 2.78 -8.45
C PRO A 110 16.72 2.15 -7.06
N LEU A 111 15.76 2.45 -6.19
CA LEU A 111 15.68 1.86 -4.85
C LEU A 111 15.42 0.35 -4.89
N LEU A 112 14.67 -0.14 -5.89
CA LEU A 112 14.44 -1.58 -6.03
C LEU A 112 15.72 -2.33 -6.39
N LYS A 113 16.56 -1.76 -7.26
CA LYS A 113 17.88 -2.33 -7.58
C LYS A 113 18.76 -2.45 -6.35
N ARG A 114 18.88 -1.36 -5.57
CA ARG A 114 19.67 -1.34 -4.33
C ARG A 114 19.17 -2.36 -3.30
N LEU A 115 17.86 -2.49 -3.14
CA LEU A 115 17.27 -3.47 -2.22
C LEU A 115 17.51 -4.90 -2.70
N ARG A 116 17.45 -5.15 -4.01
CA ARG A 116 17.74 -6.46 -4.59
C ARG A 116 19.20 -6.87 -4.37
N GLU A 117 20.13 -5.96 -4.65
CA GLU A 117 21.56 -6.17 -4.42
C GLU A 117 21.87 -6.47 -2.95
N LYS A 118 21.28 -5.74 -1.99
CA LYS A 118 21.44 -6.00 -0.54
C LYS A 118 20.92 -7.37 -0.09
N ARG A 119 20.02 -8.00 -0.86
CA ARG A 119 19.40 -9.30 -0.54
C ARG A 119 20.17 -10.49 -1.10
N GLU A 120 20.98 -10.26 -2.14
CA GLU A 120 21.83 -11.28 -2.79
C GLU A 120 23.19 -11.43 -2.09
N VAL A 121 23.48 -10.60 -1.07
CA VAL A 121 24.64 -10.65 -0.18
C VAL A 121 24.26 -11.31 1.14
#